data_AF-A0A7C7GRW1-F1
#
_entry.id   AF-A0A7C7GRW1-F1
#
_cell.length_a   1.000
_cell.length_b   1.000
_cell.length_c   1.000
_cell.angle_alpha   90.00
_cell.angle_beta   90.00
_cell.angle_gamma   90.00
#
_symmetry.space_group_name_H-M   'P 1'
#
loop_
_entity.id
_entity.type
_entity.pdbx_description
1 polymer ?
#
loop_
_entity_poly.entity_id
_entity_poly.type
_entity_poly.pdbx_seq_one_letter_code
_entity_poly.pdbx_strand_id
1 'polypeptide(L)'
;MDKLKILKEGDSFEFDYPFYGSKSASVGGDEIYLIPGCHKDVEWDDVFSNIYYTANFTGKIIFDVLAVTEMPGRYVDRVIVKRRYLLPNGEKYNAGRVECITCLKLLRYISGNQGVFPWDYEVEEGYEAVNESNSQIFN
;
A
#
# COMPACT_ATOMS: atom_id res chain seq x y z
N MET A 1 17.13 -12.63 21.34
CA MET A 1 17.79 -11.36 20.99
C MET A 1 18.43 -11.39 19.57
N ASP A 2 17.93 -12.19 18.61
CA ASP A 2 18.56 -12.29 17.26
C ASP A 2 17.66 -11.90 16.08
N LYS A 3 16.40 -11.48 16.30
CA LYS A 3 15.47 -11.17 15.18
C LYS A 3 15.74 -9.85 14.46
N LEU A 4 16.53 -8.95 15.08
CA LEU A 4 16.91 -7.65 14.49
C LEU A 4 17.95 -7.76 13.38
N LYS A 5 18.77 -8.84 13.34
CA LYS A 5 19.80 -9.03 12.30
C LYS A 5 19.26 -9.19 10.88
N ILE A 6 17.94 -9.33 10.72
CA ILE A 6 17.29 -9.51 9.42
C ILE A 6 17.07 -8.15 8.72
N LEU A 7 16.87 -7.07 9.48
CA LEU A 7 16.59 -5.75 8.92
C LEU A 7 17.82 -4.85 9.09
N LYS A 8 18.22 -4.17 8.02
CA LYS A 8 19.27 -3.15 8.05
C LYS A 8 18.89 -1.95 7.20
N GLU A 9 19.55 -0.83 7.48
CA GLU A 9 19.49 0.34 6.61
C GLU A 9 19.91 -0.03 5.18
N GLY A 10 19.18 0.51 4.20
CA GLY A 10 19.38 0.22 2.79
C GLY A 10 18.63 -1.00 2.27
N ASP A 11 18.01 -1.82 3.13
CA ASP A 11 17.12 -2.88 2.65
C ASP A 11 15.90 -2.28 1.93
N SER A 12 15.41 -2.97 0.90
CA SER A 12 14.21 -2.58 0.16
C SER A 12 13.31 -3.80 -0.01
N PHE A 13 12.04 -3.65 0.37
CA PHE A 13 11.06 -4.72 0.30
C PHE A 13 9.88 -4.28 -0.55
N GLU A 14 9.51 -5.13 -1.50
CA GLU A 14 8.40 -4.90 -2.43
C GLU A 14 7.27 -5.89 -2.14
N PHE A 15 6.04 -5.39 -2.14
CA PHE A 15 4.84 -6.19 -1.90
C PHE A 15 3.75 -5.81 -2.91
N ASP A 16 2.88 -6.77 -3.22
CA ASP A 16 1.65 -6.49 -3.96
C ASP A 16 0.75 -5.54 -3.17
N TYR A 17 0.13 -4.60 -3.89
CA TYR A 17 -0.78 -3.64 -3.28
C TYR A 17 -1.91 -3.25 -4.25
N PRO A 18 -3.17 -3.20 -3.78
CA PRO A 18 -4.30 -2.87 -4.63
C PRO A 18 -4.35 -1.38 -4.98
N PHE A 19 -4.92 -1.08 -6.15
CA PHE A 19 -5.28 0.26 -6.59
C PHE A 19 -6.70 0.23 -7.17
N TYR A 20 -7.48 1.27 -6.88
CA TYR A 20 -8.78 1.50 -7.49
C TYR A 20 -8.82 2.86 -8.18
N GLY A 21 -9.57 2.95 -9.26
CA GLY A 21 -9.83 4.19 -9.98
C GLY A 21 -10.94 4.98 -9.31
N SER A 22 -10.75 6.28 -9.18
CA SER A 22 -11.77 7.20 -8.70
C SER A 22 -11.87 8.39 -9.64
N LYS A 23 -13.10 8.76 -10.00
CA LYS A 23 -13.38 9.99 -10.74
C LYS A 23 -13.33 11.16 -9.77
N SER A 24 -12.53 12.18 -10.07
CA SER A 24 -12.52 13.40 -9.27
C SER A 24 -13.79 14.21 -9.52
N ALA A 25 -14.72 14.22 -8.56
CA ALA A 25 -15.91 15.06 -8.64
C ALA A 25 -15.59 16.58 -8.62
N SER A 26 -14.38 16.94 -8.20
CA SER A 26 -13.96 18.31 -7.92
C SER A 26 -13.51 19.10 -9.16
N VAL A 27 -13.17 18.42 -10.25
CA VAL A 27 -12.50 19.03 -11.41
C VAL A 27 -13.24 18.70 -12.71
N GLY A 28 -14.58 18.59 -12.70
CA GLY A 28 -15.43 18.63 -13.89
C GLY A 28 -14.99 17.79 -15.11
N GLY A 29 -14.23 16.72 -14.89
CA GLY A 29 -13.49 16.01 -15.92
C GLY A 29 -13.61 14.51 -15.73
N ASP A 30 -13.60 13.78 -16.84
CA ASP A 30 -13.71 12.32 -16.88
C ASP A 30 -12.40 11.59 -16.53
N GLU A 31 -11.40 12.31 -16.00
CA GLU A 31 -10.13 11.72 -15.59
C GLU A 31 -10.31 10.76 -14.41
N ILE A 32 -9.78 9.55 -14.59
CA ILE A 32 -9.74 8.50 -13.59
C ILE A 32 -8.38 8.55 -12.90
N TYR A 33 -8.38 8.84 -11.60
CA TYR A 33 -7.18 8.79 -10.79
C TYR A 33 -7.07 7.43 -10.11
N LEU A 34 -5.92 6.77 -10.24
CA LEU A 34 -5.62 5.59 -9.44
C LEU A 34 -5.32 6.02 -8.00
N ILE A 35 -5.93 5.34 -7.04
CA ILE A 35 -5.74 5.57 -5.61
C ILE A 35 -5.26 4.26 -4.98
N PRO A 36 -4.17 4.26 -4.19
CA PRO A 36 -3.72 3.07 -3.48
C PRO A 36 -4.79 2.60 -2.49
N GLY A 37 -5.21 1.34 -2.61
CA GLY A 37 -6.26 0.72 -1.80
C GLY A 37 -7.31 0.03 -2.67
N CYS A 38 -8.45 -0.26 -2.06
CA CYS A 38 -9.62 -0.83 -2.72
C CYS A 38 -10.81 0.12 -2.61
N HIS A 39 -11.74 0.00 -3.55
CA HIS A 39 -13.12 0.41 -3.32
C HIS A 39 -13.71 -0.47 -2.21
N LYS A 40 -14.56 0.13 -1.37
CA LYS A 40 -15.21 -0.56 -0.26
C LYS A 40 -16.71 -0.52 -0.49
N ASP A 41 -17.27 -1.68 -0.78
CA ASP A 41 -18.70 -1.86 -0.91
C ASP A 41 -19.29 -2.45 0.37
N VAL A 42 -20.50 -2.02 0.71
CA VAL A 42 -21.24 -2.51 1.86
C VAL A 42 -22.61 -2.95 1.39
N GLU A 43 -22.85 -4.26 1.41
CA GLU A 43 -24.17 -4.83 1.17
C GLU A 43 -24.86 -5.06 2.51
N TRP A 44 -26.10 -4.58 2.60
CA TRP A 44 -26.91 -4.69 3.81
C TRP A 44 -27.98 -5.74 3.57
N ASP A 45 -27.89 -6.84 4.31
CA ASP A 45 -29.00 -7.77 4.50
C ASP A 45 -29.84 -7.32 5.69
N ASP A 46 -31.06 -7.87 5.83
CA ASP A 46 -32.01 -7.54 6.90
C ASP A 46 -31.46 -7.69 8.33
N VAL A 47 -30.32 -8.38 8.50
CA VAL A 47 -29.72 -8.70 9.81
C VAL A 47 -28.21 -8.36 9.90
N PHE A 48 -27.46 -8.31 8.78
CA PHE A 48 -26.01 -8.13 8.78
C PHE A 48 -25.53 -7.25 7.62
N SER A 49 -24.36 -6.63 7.78
CA SER A 49 -23.66 -5.96 6.69
C SER A 49 -22.45 -6.78 6.25
N ASN A 50 -22.36 -7.09 4.96
CA ASN A 50 -21.17 -7.67 4.34
C ASN A 50 -20.31 -6.56 3.73
N ILE A 51 -19.00 -6.63 3.93
CA ILE A 51 -18.04 -5.65 3.39
C ILE A 51 -17.20 -6.34 2.32
N TYR A 52 -17.17 -5.76 1.13
CA TYR A 52 -16.37 -6.23 0.00
C TYR A 52 -15.31 -5.20 -0.36
N TYR A 53 -14.13 -5.68 -0.71
CA TYR A 53 -13.02 -4.85 -1.16
C TYR A 53 -12.66 -5.20 -2.58
N THR A 54 -12.72 -4.22 -3.47
CA THR A 54 -12.47 -4.42 -4.89
C THR A 54 -11.37 -3.48 -5.38
N ALA A 55 -10.41 -4.03 -6.13
CA ALA A 55 -9.34 -3.28 -6.77
C ALA A 55 -9.53 -3.33 -8.29
N ASN A 56 -9.12 -2.29 -9.00
CA ASN A 56 -9.05 -2.34 -10.45
C ASN A 56 -7.72 -2.94 -10.93
N PHE A 57 -6.66 -2.77 -10.13
CA PHE A 57 -5.35 -3.33 -10.43
C PHE A 57 -4.57 -3.70 -9.18
N THR A 58 -3.60 -4.60 -9.34
CA THR A 58 -2.54 -4.82 -8.35
C THR A 58 -1.26 -4.19 -8.87
N GLY A 59 -0.78 -3.16 -8.15
CA GLY A 59 0.54 -2.60 -8.33
C GLY A 59 1.45 -3.04 -7.19
N LYS A 60 2.41 -2.20 -6.80
CA LYS A 60 3.35 -2.50 -5.72
C LYS A 60 3.40 -1.42 -4.67
N ILE A 61 3.67 -1.81 -3.44
CA ILE A 61 4.14 -0.96 -2.36
C ILE A 61 5.57 -1.35 -2.00
N ILE A 62 6.44 -0.34 -1.89
CA ILE A 62 7.86 -0.53 -1.57
C ILE A 62 8.15 0.17 -0.25
N PHE A 63 8.85 -0.55 0.63
CA PHE A 63 9.41 -0.01 1.87
C PHE A 63 10.93 -0.04 1.78
N ASP A 64 11.54 1.13 1.59
CA ASP A 64 12.99 1.30 1.68
C ASP A 64 13.37 1.61 3.13
N VAL A 65 14.17 0.77 3.78
CA VAL A 65 14.58 0.92 5.18
C VAL A 65 15.63 2.03 5.28
N LEU A 66 15.28 3.09 6.02
CA LEU A 66 16.15 4.23 6.27
C LEU A 66 16.92 4.09 7.58
N ALA A 67 16.33 3.46 8.59
CA ALA A 67 16.98 3.19 9.86
C ALA A 67 16.26 2.08 10.62
N VAL A 68 17.02 1.32 11.41
CA VAL A 68 16.49 0.39 12.41
C VAL A 68 16.92 0.90 13.77
N THR A 69 15.97 1.02 14.69
CA THR A 69 16.20 1.63 16.00
C THR A 69 15.76 0.68 17.09
N GLU A 70 16.72 0.28 17.93
CA GLU A 70 16.46 -0.44 19.17
C GLU A 70 15.78 0.50 20.17
N MET A 71 14.65 0.07 20.72
CA MET A 71 13.91 0.88 21.68
C MET A 71 14.31 0.48 23.11
N PRO A 72 14.42 1.44 24.05
CA PRO A 72 14.83 1.13 25.41
C PRO A 72 13.79 0.26 26.14
N GLY A 73 14.24 -0.59 27.06
CA GLY A 73 13.36 -1.34 27.96
C GLY A 73 12.54 -2.43 27.26
N ARG A 74 11.20 -2.38 27.40
CA ARG A 74 10.26 -3.40 26.87
C ARG A 74 9.51 -2.92 25.62
N TYR A 75 9.90 -1.78 25.04
CA TYR A 75 9.26 -1.27 23.84
C TYR A 75 9.69 -2.09 22.62
N VAL A 76 8.80 -2.21 21.64
CA VAL A 76 9.09 -2.93 20.39
C VAL A 76 9.97 -2.04 19.50
N ASP A 77 11.05 -2.64 18.99
CA ASP A 77 11.98 -1.98 18.07
C ASP A 77 11.28 -1.42 16.85
N ARG A 78 11.83 -0.31 16.35
CA ARG A 78 11.24 0.48 15.27
C ARG A 78 12.10 0.41 14.04
N VAL A 79 11.43 0.53 12.89
CA VAL A 79 12.08 0.71 11.60
C VAL A 79 11.47 1.95 10.95
N ILE A 80 12.35 2.86 10.53
CA ILE A 80 11.99 4.03 9.74
C ILE A 80 12.11 3.61 8.29
N VAL A 81 11.02 3.75 7.54
CA VAL A 81 10.93 3.33 6.14
C VAL A 81 10.46 4.48 5.27
N LYS A 82 10.98 4.57 4.04
CA LYS A 82 10.35 5.35 2.98
C LYS A 82 9.38 4.43 2.23
N ARG A 83 8.08 4.71 2.37
CA ARG A 83 7.00 4.00 1.69
C ARG A 83 6.68 4.68 0.38
N ARG A 84 6.71 3.97 -0.74
CA ARG A 84 6.32 4.46 -2.06
C ARG A 84 5.54 3.42 -2.84
N TYR A 85 4.83 3.86 -3.86
CA TYR A 85 3.97 3.00 -4.67
C TYR A 85 4.45 2.95 -6.11
N LEU A 86 4.34 1.77 -6.73
CA LEU A 86 4.45 1.60 -8.17
C LEU A 86 3.08 1.22 -8.72
N LEU A 87 2.73 1.86 -9.84
CA LEU A 87 1.59 1.49 -10.66
C LEU A 87 1.82 0.11 -11.30
N PRO A 88 0.77 -0.55 -11.81
CA PRO A 88 0.88 -1.86 -12.46
C PRO A 88 1.86 -1.89 -13.64
N ASN A 89 2.00 -0.75 -14.34
CA ASN A 89 2.96 -0.57 -15.44
C ASN A 89 4.41 -0.33 -14.96
N GLY A 90 4.66 -0.32 -13.65
CA GLY A 90 5.98 -0.07 -13.04
C GLY A 90 6.31 1.41 -12.83
N GLU A 91 5.45 2.34 -13.26
CA GLU A 91 5.68 3.77 -13.06
C GLU A 91 5.52 4.16 -11.59
N LYS A 92 6.29 5.16 -11.16
CA LYS A 92 6.22 5.67 -9.79
C LYS A 92 4.93 6.45 -9.60
N TYR A 93 4.10 6.02 -8.65
CA TYR A 93 2.86 6.70 -8.31
C TYR A 93 3.10 7.96 -7.47
N ASN A 94 4.03 7.91 -6.51
CA ASN A 94 4.35 9.04 -5.63
C ASN A 94 5.84 9.15 -5.29
N ALA A 95 6.24 10.31 -4.76
CA ALA A 95 7.62 10.57 -4.29
C ALA A 95 8.04 9.72 -3.09
N GLY A 96 7.05 9.13 -2.40
CA GLY A 96 7.19 8.32 -1.19
C GLY A 96 7.11 9.14 0.10
N ARG A 97 6.62 8.51 1.16
CA ARG A 97 6.43 9.10 2.49
C ARG A 97 7.27 8.34 3.52
N VAL A 98 7.94 9.08 4.41
CA VAL A 98 8.65 8.46 5.53
C VAL A 98 7.65 8.09 6.63
N GLU A 99 7.74 6.85 7.11
CA GLU A 99 6.89 6.31 8.16
C GLU A 99 7.73 5.54 9.18
N CYS A 100 7.25 5.48 10.42
CA CYS A 100 7.83 4.67 11.48
C CYS A 100 6.89 3.51 11.81
N ILE A 101 7.35 2.28 11.61
CA ILE A 101 6.59 1.06 11.93
C ILE A 101 7.39 0.20 12.90
N THR A 102 6.74 -0.80 13.50
CA THR A 102 7.47 -1.77 14.33
C THR A 102 8.24 -2.74 13.44
N CYS A 103 9.42 -3.17 13.88
CA CYS A 103 10.17 -4.23 13.19
C CYS A 103 9.31 -5.48 13.01
N LEU A 104 8.49 -5.83 14.01
CA LEU A 104 7.58 -6.96 13.94
C LEU A 104 6.54 -6.83 12.80
N LYS A 105 6.02 -5.62 12.56
CA LYS A 105 5.06 -5.38 11.48
C LYS A 105 5.70 -5.59 10.12
N LEU A 106 6.90 -5.03 9.90
CA LEU A 106 7.63 -5.22 8.65
C LEU A 106 8.01 -6.69 8.44
N LEU A 107 8.48 -7.38 9.48
CA LEU A 107 8.80 -8.80 9.40
C LEU A 107 7.59 -9.68 9.06
N ARG A 108 6.39 -9.33 9.55
CA ARG A 108 5.15 -10.04 9.16
C ARG A 108 4.86 -9.90 7.67
N TYR A 109 5.03 -8.71 7.12
CA TYR A 109 4.91 -8.47 5.68
C TYR A 109 5.92 -9.29 4.89
N ILE A 110 7.21 -9.22 5.27
CA ILE A 110 8.29 -9.97 4.60
C ILE A 110 8.03 -11.48 4.64
N SER A 111 7.52 -12.00 5.76
CA SER A 111 7.24 -13.43 5.89
C SER A 111 6.04 -13.93 5.09
N GLY A 112 5.25 -13.04 4.48
CA GLY A 112 4.02 -13.40 3.77
C GLY A 112 2.86 -13.83 4.68
N ASN A 113 3.04 -13.85 6.00
CA ASN A 113 2.00 -14.20 6.97
C ASN A 113 0.85 -13.19 7.02
N GLN A 114 1.07 -11.97 6.53
CA GLN A 114 0.07 -10.92 6.46
C GLN A 114 0.37 -10.05 5.25
N GLY A 115 -0.64 -9.81 4.40
CA GLY A 115 -0.55 -8.82 3.32
C GLY A 115 -0.31 -7.41 3.86
N VAL A 116 0.34 -6.55 3.07
CA VAL A 116 0.50 -5.14 3.44
C VAL A 116 -0.86 -4.44 3.47
N PHE A 117 -1.71 -4.77 2.49
CA PHE A 117 -3.14 -4.48 2.57
C PHE A 117 -3.80 -5.52 3.49
N PRO A 118 -4.57 -5.09 4.51
CA PRO A 118 -4.98 -5.98 5.60
C PRO A 118 -6.22 -6.84 5.31
N TRP A 119 -6.85 -6.69 4.14
CA TRP A 119 -8.08 -7.38 3.77
C TRP A 119 -7.89 -8.19 2.50
N ASP A 120 -8.64 -9.28 2.37
CA ASP A 120 -8.82 -9.94 1.09
C ASP A 120 -9.56 -9.00 0.14
N TYR A 121 -9.20 -9.03 -1.14
CA TYR A 121 -9.81 -8.20 -2.17
C TYR A 121 -9.87 -8.96 -3.50
N GLU A 122 -10.85 -8.59 -4.31
CA GLU A 122 -10.98 -9.07 -5.68
C GLU A 122 -10.44 -8.02 -6.66
N VAL A 123 -9.89 -8.47 -7.79
CA VAL A 123 -9.44 -7.59 -8.87
C VAL A 123 -10.48 -7.65 -9.98
N GLU A 124 -11.11 -6.52 -10.27
CA GLU A 124 -12.09 -6.40 -11.36
C GLU A 124 -11.40 -6.60 -12.72
N GLU A 125 -11.93 -7.54 -13.51
CA GLU A 125 -11.49 -7.74 -14.89
C GLU A 125 -12.04 -6.64 -15.81
N GLY A 126 -11.21 -6.14 -16.73
CA GLY A 126 -11.64 -5.22 -17.79
C GLY A 126 -11.47 -3.72 -17.49
N TYR A 127 -10.83 -3.35 -16.38
CA TYR A 127 -10.40 -1.97 -16.20
C TYR A 127 -9.17 -1.72 -17.09
N GLU A 128 -9.33 -0.95 -18.17
CA GLU A 128 -8.19 -0.47 -18.94
C GLU A 128 -7.59 0.71 -18.20
N ALA A 129 -6.33 0.60 -17.78
CA ALA A 129 -5.62 1.74 -17.22
C ALA A 129 -5.56 2.78 -18.34
N VAL A 130 -6.26 3.90 -18.17
CA VAL A 130 -6.15 5.01 -19.10
C VAL A 130 -4.70 5.47 -19.04
N ASN A 131 -3.93 5.10 -20.07
CA ASN A 131 -2.56 5.54 -20.29
C ASN A 131 -2.60 7.02 -20.64
N GLU A 132 -2.84 7.88 -19.66
CA GLU A 132 -2.51 9.28 -19.77
C GLU A 132 -1.60 9.64 -18.61
N SER A 133 -0.32 9.66 -18.96
CA SER A 133 0.77 10.30 -18.27
C SER A 133 0.39 11.70 -17.81
N ASN A 134 -0.23 11.81 -16.63
CA ASN A 134 -0.35 13.06 -15.89
C ASN A 134 -0.01 12.79 -14.43
N SER A 135 1.28 12.66 -14.22
CA SER A 135 1.95 12.91 -12.95
C SER A 135 1.73 14.37 -12.51
N GLN A 136 0.50 14.73 -12.15
CA GLN A 136 0.26 15.94 -11.36
C GLN A 136 0.42 15.60 -9.88
N ILE A 137 1.69 15.75 -9.52
CA ILE A 137 2.28 15.82 -8.19
C ILE A 137 1.39 16.65 -7.25
N PHE A 138 0.81 16.02 -6.24
CA PHE A 138 0.44 16.74 -5.02
C PHE A 138 1.74 17.03 -4.26
N ASN A 139 2.18 18.29 -4.30
CA ASN A 139 3.22 18.86 -3.43
C ASN A 139 2.73 18.93 -1.98
#